data_AF-A0A4S5BPL5-F1
#
_entry.id   AF-A0A4S5BPL5-F1
#
_cell.length_a   1.000
_cell.length_b   1.000
_cell.length_c   1.000
_cell.angle_alpha   90.00
_cell.angle_beta   90.00
_cell.angle_gamma   90.00
#
_symmetry.space_group_name_H-M   'P 1'
#
loop_
_entity.id
_entity.type
_entity.pdbx_description
1 polymer ?
#
loop_
_entity_poly.entity_id
_entity_poly.type
_entity_poly.pdbx_seq_one_letter_code
_entity_poly.pdbx_strand_id
1 'polypeptide(L)'
;MAVPTAAIPTAAIPTAAVRSKNVRTRVLGSLALSLLLVGCAGKAPSGYGLMGSQSTAAQAQEQLAAAEQANQPDTVQTYLDLINQMQQAGQWYASLAHADAFEKQHGARPESTLLRADALRNTGQLEAAQRDYQSLLETSSKGRALRGLGLLYASQGQYGEAIAQLEQARQLNPIDASLLSDIAYAQMLDGNLPAARVPALQAAQLAPGNARVQLNLALYWLANGQQDDAQRLLQRLSQPQAKGAAPLIDQQSTQMLRSQLDQVLQAAQERSANPASSPQAKTSTVVLFEVPGAQAIAPEPDDAVTTNPVTAAAQPNTFEN
;
A
#
# COMPACT_ATOMS: atom_id res chain seq x y z
N MET A 1 33.24 25.87 -51.86
CA MET A 1 32.84 24.48 -52.18
C MET A 1 34.05 23.59 -51.98
N ALA A 2 33.88 22.51 -51.22
CA ALA A 2 34.93 21.81 -50.49
C ALA A 2 35.90 20.99 -51.36
N VAL A 3 37.13 20.92 -50.85
CA VAL A 3 38.35 20.25 -51.33
C VAL A 3 38.22 18.72 -51.19
N PRO A 4 38.84 17.91 -52.08
CA PRO A 4 38.81 16.45 -51.99
C PRO A 4 39.80 15.88 -50.97
N THR A 5 39.40 14.73 -50.44
CA THR A 5 39.91 13.94 -49.32
C THR A 5 41.33 13.42 -49.50
N ALA A 6 42.18 13.60 -48.48
CA ALA A 6 43.52 13.02 -48.37
C ALA A 6 43.57 11.89 -47.34
N ALA A 7 44.44 10.91 -47.65
CA ALA A 7 45.13 9.85 -46.88
C ALA A 7 44.90 9.71 -45.36
N ILE A 8 45.03 8.51 -44.77
CA ILE A 8 46.31 8.04 -44.17
C ILE A 8 46.30 6.50 -43.95
N PRO A 9 47.47 5.83 -44.09
CA PRO A 9 47.65 4.39 -43.91
C PRO A 9 47.98 3.93 -42.48
N THR A 10 47.87 2.62 -42.33
CA THR A 10 48.04 1.71 -41.18
C THR A 10 49.38 1.83 -40.45
N ALA A 11 49.33 1.98 -39.12
CA ALA A 11 50.50 1.99 -38.23
C ALA A 11 50.86 0.59 -37.70
N ALA A 12 52.16 0.38 -37.52
CA ALA A 12 52.86 -0.88 -37.33
C ALA A 12 52.85 -1.44 -35.89
N ILE A 13 53.03 -2.76 -35.80
CA ILE A 13 53.44 -3.52 -34.61
C ILE A 13 54.96 -3.71 -34.65
N PRO A 14 55.66 -3.64 -33.51
CA PRO A 14 56.79 -4.53 -33.30
C PRO A 14 56.69 -5.32 -31.98
N THR A 15 56.86 -6.62 -32.14
CA THR A 15 57.16 -7.65 -31.13
C THR A 15 58.53 -7.43 -30.49
N ALA A 16 58.63 -7.59 -29.17
CA ALA A 16 59.90 -7.93 -28.52
C ALA A 16 59.63 -8.83 -27.31
N ALA A 17 60.29 -9.99 -27.32
CA ALA A 17 60.13 -11.06 -26.36
C ALA A 17 61.45 -11.36 -25.63
N VAL A 18 61.29 -11.89 -24.42
CA VAL A 18 62.20 -12.76 -23.65
C VAL A 18 63.45 -12.14 -23.00
N ARG A 19 63.50 -12.21 -21.65
CA ARG A 19 64.64 -12.82 -20.96
C ARG A 19 64.30 -13.35 -19.56
N SER A 20 64.44 -14.67 -19.43
CA SER A 20 64.37 -15.46 -18.20
C SER A 20 65.62 -15.28 -17.32
N LYS A 21 65.46 -15.30 -15.99
CA LYS A 21 66.48 -15.82 -15.08
C LYS A 21 65.85 -16.59 -13.91
N ASN A 22 66.16 -17.88 -13.87
CA ASN A 22 65.99 -18.77 -12.72
C ASN A 22 67.05 -18.46 -11.66
N VAL A 23 66.68 -18.40 -10.39
CA VAL A 23 67.59 -18.69 -9.26
C VAL A 23 66.81 -19.51 -8.22
N ARG A 24 67.28 -20.74 -7.98
CA ARG A 24 66.91 -21.57 -6.83
C ARG A 24 68.09 -21.56 -5.86
N THR A 25 67.85 -21.21 -4.60
CA THR A 25 68.69 -21.64 -3.47
C THR A 25 67.84 -21.73 -2.20
N ARG A 26 68.07 -22.82 -1.47
CA ARG A 26 67.31 -23.33 -0.31
C ARG A 26 67.88 -22.81 1.02
N VAL A 27 67.09 -23.05 2.08
CA VAL A 27 67.48 -23.49 3.45
C VAL A 27 67.25 -22.49 4.61
N LEU A 28 66.35 -22.95 5.51
CA LEU A 28 66.19 -22.75 6.97
C LEU A 28 66.28 -21.35 7.60
N GLY A 29 65.24 -21.00 8.37
CA GLY A 29 65.31 -19.94 9.39
C GLY A 29 63.95 -19.69 10.05
N SER A 30 63.84 -20.11 11.29
CA SER A 30 62.67 -20.12 12.16
C SER A 30 62.18 -18.73 12.61
N LEU A 31 60.94 -18.73 13.10
CA LEU A 31 60.38 -17.86 14.15
C LEU A 31 59.79 -16.47 13.79
N ALA A 32 58.52 -16.35 14.20
CA ALA A 32 57.82 -15.15 14.64
C ALA A 32 57.48 -14.09 13.59
N LEU A 33 56.31 -14.22 12.98
CA LEU A 33 55.57 -13.08 12.45
C LEU A 33 54.14 -13.08 12.98
N SER A 34 53.91 -12.19 13.92
CA SER A 34 52.65 -11.80 14.54
C SER A 34 51.62 -11.41 13.47
N LEU A 35 50.65 -12.29 13.22
CA LEU A 35 49.45 -11.99 12.45
C LEU A 35 48.48 -11.18 13.32
N LEU A 36 48.65 -9.85 13.27
CA LEU A 36 47.54 -8.91 13.43
C LEU A 36 46.56 -9.16 12.27
N LEU A 37 45.55 -9.98 12.51
CA LEU A 37 44.35 -10.01 11.67
C LEU A 37 43.59 -8.70 11.91
N VAL A 38 43.99 -7.68 11.16
CA VAL A 38 43.13 -6.56 10.79
C VAL A 38 42.00 -7.16 9.96
N GLY A 39 40.91 -7.53 10.62
CA GLY A 39 39.65 -7.78 9.95
C GLY A 39 39.17 -6.48 9.35
N CYS A 40 39.31 -6.33 8.03
CA CYS A 40 38.62 -5.29 7.29
C CYS A 40 37.11 -5.49 7.48
N ALA A 41 36.50 -4.71 8.36
CA ALA A 41 35.07 -4.49 8.39
C ALA A 41 34.69 -3.83 7.06
N GLY A 42 34.32 -4.65 6.08
CA GLY A 42 33.68 -4.21 4.86
C GLY A 42 32.36 -3.56 5.23
N LYS A 43 32.27 -2.24 5.05
CA LYS A 43 31.00 -1.51 5.08
C LYS A 43 30.12 -2.09 3.97
N ALA A 44 29.14 -2.90 4.34
CA ALA A 44 28.01 -3.19 3.49
C ALA A 44 27.24 -1.87 3.23
N PRO A 45 26.71 -1.65 2.01
CA PRO A 45 25.95 -0.45 1.73
C PRO A 45 24.73 -0.40 2.65
N SER A 46 24.58 0.75 3.32
CA SER A 46 23.50 1.07 4.24
C SER A 46 22.16 1.05 3.50
N GLY A 47 21.50 -0.11 3.55
CA GLY A 47 20.08 -0.25 3.28
C GLY A 47 19.26 0.32 4.44
N TYR A 48 18.12 0.90 4.08
CA TYR A 48 17.14 1.61 4.90
C TYR A 48 17.10 1.24 6.40
N GLY A 49 17.16 2.29 7.23
CA GLY A 49 17.23 2.18 8.68
C GLY A 49 16.06 1.41 9.29
N LEU A 50 16.41 0.52 10.21
CA LEU A 50 15.56 0.09 11.31
C LEU A 50 16.41 0.14 12.59
N MET A 51 16.37 1.27 13.30
CA MET A 51 16.39 1.20 14.76
C MET A 51 14.96 0.88 15.18
N GLY A 52 14.65 -0.41 15.15
CA GLY A 52 13.33 -0.97 15.43
C GLY A 52 13.46 -2.49 15.40
N SER A 53 13.76 -3.04 16.58
CA SER A 53 13.71 -4.46 16.96
C SER A 53 14.49 -5.47 16.10
N GLN A 54 15.82 -5.52 16.26
CA GLN A 54 16.57 -6.77 16.09
C GLN A 54 15.96 -7.93 16.91
N SER A 55 15.25 -7.61 18.00
CA SER A 55 14.54 -8.58 18.83
C SER A 55 13.38 -9.26 18.10
N THR A 56 12.60 -8.59 17.25
CA THR A 56 11.39 -9.21 16.67
C THR A 56 11.70 -10.18 15.54
N ALA A 57 12.68 -9.85 14.68
CA ALA A 57 13.08 -10.73 13.59
C ALA A 57 13.76 -12.01 14.12
N ALA A 58 14.66 -11.86 15.11
CA ALA A 58 15.31 -13.00 15.75
C ALA A 58 14.32 -13.86 16.55
N GLN A 59 13.38 -13.25 17.28
CA GLN A 59 12.31 -13.96 18.00
C GLN A 59 11.36 -14.69 17.04
N ALA A 60 10.99 -14.06 15.92
CA ALA A 60 10.22 -14.72 14.86
C ALA A 60 10.98 -15.93 14.29
N GLN A 61 12.30 -15.82 14.15
CA GLN A 61 13.17 -16.90 13.65
C GLN A 61 13.36 -18.04 14.65
N GLU A 62 13.32 -17.77 15.95
CA GLU A 62 13.36 -18.78 17.00
C GLU A 62 12.00 -19.49 17.16
N GLN A 63 10.90 -18.72 17.09
CA GLN A 63 9.54 -19.27 17.02
C GLN A 63 9.36 -20.15 15.77
N LEU A 64 9.97 -19.77 14.64
CA LEU A 64 10.04 -20.56 13.41
C LEU A 64 10.68 -21.92 13.61
N ALA A 65 11.89 -21.96 14.18
CA ALA A 65 12.59 -23.20 14.42
C ALA A 65 11.81 -24.12 15.38
N ALA A 66 11.14 -23.55 16.39
CA ALA A 66 10.31 -24.29 17.32
C ALA A 66 9.03 -24.83 16.66
N ALA A 67 8.37 -24.04 15.82
CA ALA A 67 7.16 -24.44 15.09
C ALA A 67 7.47 -25.50 14.02
N GLU A 68 8.56 -25.37 13.28
CA GLU A 68 9.00 -26.37 12.28
C GLU A 68 9.34 -27.73 12.92
N GLN A 69 9.85 -27.73 14.16
CA GLN A 69 10.13 -28.95 14.91
C GLN A 69 8.89 -29.56 15.55
N ALA A 70 7.89 -28.74 15.90
CA ALA A 70 6.62 -29.18 16.48
C ALA A 70 5.67 -29.63 15.37
N ASN A 71 5.81 -30.89 14.94
CA ASN A 71 4.98 -31.56 13.93
C ASN A 71 3.53 -31.78 14.41
N GLN A 72 2.82 -30.70 14.78
CA GLN A 72 1.47 -30.72 15.35
C GLN A 72 0.45 -30.00 14.45
N PRO A 73 -0.83 -30.45 14.43
CA PRO A 73 -1.89 -29.83 13.63
C PRO A 73 -2.28 -28.40 14.06
N ASP A 74 -2.10 -28.03 15.34
CA ASP A 74 -2.30 -26.66 15.86
C ASP A 74 -1.22 -25.66 15.38
N THR A 75 -0.18 -26.16 14.70
CA THR A 75 0.95 -25.38 14.19
C THR A 75 0.66 -24.71 12.84
N VAL A 76 -0.38 -25.15 12.09
CA VAL A 76 -0.67 -24.63 10.74
C VAL A 76 -1.11 -23.17 10.76
N GLN A 77 -2.10 -22.83 11.58
CA GLN A 77 -2.56 -21.43 11.67
C GLN A 77 -1.45 -20.53 12.21
N THR A 78 -0.71 -21.01 13.21
CA THR A 78 0.45 -20.31 13.76
C THR A 78 1.51 -20.00 12.69
N TYR A 79 1.78 -20.95 11.77
CA TYR A 79 2.69 -20.70 10.64
C TYR A 79 2.11 -19.63 9.69
N LEU A 80 0.84 -19.72 9.32
CA LEU A 80 0.21 -18.70 8.45
C LEU A 80 0.21 -17.30 9.09
N ASP A 81 -0.02 -17.21 10.41
CA ASP A 81 0.03 -15.95 11.17
C ASP A 81 1.43 -15.36 11.17
N LEU A 82 2.45 -16.20 11.26
CA LEU A 82 3.83 -15.76 11.12
C LEU A 82 4.13 -15.25 9.71
N ILE A 83 3.73 -15.97 8.66
CA ILE A 83 3.92 -15.50 7.27
C ILE A 83 3.27 -14.12 7.11
N ASN A 84 2.08 -13.93 7.67
CA ASN A 84 1.40 -12.64 7.70
C ASN A 84 2.18 -11.57 8.51
N GLN A 85 2.73 -11.91 9.68
CA GLN A 85 3.58 -11.00 10.45
C GLN A 85 4.81 -10.54 9.65
N MET A 86 5.42 -11.45 8.89
CA MET A 86 6.54 -11.11 8.01
C MET A 86 6.11 -10.12 6.91
N GLN A 87 4.91 -10.29 6.35
CA GLN A 87 4.34 -9.33 5.39
C GLN A 87 4.08 -7.97 6.01
N GLN A 88 3.52 -7.92 7.23
CA GLN A 88 3.31 -6.68 7.97
C GLN A 88 4.63 -5.96 8.30
N ALA A 89 5.70 -6.72 8.50
CA ALA A 89 7.06 -6.19 8.67
C ALA A 89 7.75 -5.82 7.33
N GLY A 90 7.08 -6.00 6.19
CA GLY A 90 7.64 -5.75 4.85
C GLY A 90 8.67 -6.77 4.39
N GLN A 91 8.80 -7.91 5.07
CA GLN A 91 9.76 -8.97 4.77
C GLN A 91 9.23 -9.91 3.67
N TRP A 92 8.87 -9.34 2.52
CA TRP A 92 8.17 -10.04 1.44
C TRP A 92 8.94 -11.25 0.87
N TYR A 93 10.26 -11.15 0.71
CA TYR A 93 11.08 -12.27 0.23
C TYR A 93 11.11 -13.46 1.19
N ALA A 94 11.19 -13.17 2.49
CA ALA A 94 11.21 -14.21 3.50
C ALA A 94 9.79 -14.81 3.64
N SER A 95 8.74 -13.97 3.62
CA SER A 95 7.35 -14.42 3.55
C SER A 95 7.09 -15.35 2.36
N LEU A 96 7.62 -15.04 1.16
CA LEU A 96 7.50 -15.88 -0.02
C LEU A 96 8.12 -17.27 0.22
N ALA A 97 9.36 -17.32 0.71
CA ALA A 97 10.04 -18.58 1.00
C ALA A 97 9.28 -19.44 2.02
N HIS A 98 8.73 -18.81 3.06
CA HIS A 98 7.93 -19.52 4.06
C HIS A 98 6.57 -19.98 3.51
N ALA A 99 5.92 -19.20 2.66
CA ALA A 99 4.69 -19.63 2.00
C ALA A 99 4.94 -20.85 1.09
N ASP A 100 6.04 -20.85 0.33
CA ASP A 100 6.44 -21.99 -0.51
C ASP A 100 6.76 -23.24 0.33
N ALA A 101 7.52 -23.07 1.41
CA ALA A 101 7.86 -24.16 2.34
C ALA A 101 6.60 -24.74 3.00
N PHE A 102 5.71 -23.86 3.47
CA PHE A 102 4.43 -24.23 4.07
C PHE A 102 3.59 -25.08 3.12
N GLU A 103 3.41 -24.64 1.87
CA GLU A 103 2.58 -25.38 0.91
C GLU A 103 3.21 -26.71 0.50
N LYS A 104 4.53 -26.79 0.45
CA LYS A 104 5.25 -28.05 0.19
C LYS A 104 5.06 -29.07 1.31
N GLN A 105 5.02 -28.62 2.57
CA GLN A 105 4.90 -29.50 3.74
C GLN A 105 3.44 -29.84 4.09
N HIS A 106 2.53 -28.88 3.98
CA HIS A 106 1.16 -28.96 4.49
C HIS A 106 0.07 -28.93 3.41
N GLY A 107 0.47 -28.79 2.13
CA GLY A 107 -0.41 -28.63 0.99
C GLY A 107 -0.92 -27.19 0.81
N ALA A 108 -1.13 -26.79 -0.44
CA ALA A 108 -1.72 -25.51 -0.79
C ALA A 108 -3.17 -25.40 -0.31
N ARG A 109 -3.52 -24.24 0.23
CA ARG A 109 -4.86 -23.89 0.72
C ARG A 109 -5.12 -22.40 0.50
N PRO A 110 -6.39 -21.96 0.45
CA PRO A 110 -6.71 -20.60 0.02
C PRO A 110 -5.96 -19.50 0.77
N GLU A 111 -5.75 -19.67 2.07
CA GLU A 111 -5.04 -18.73 2.93
C GLU A 111 -3.54 -18.67 2.62
N SER A 112 -2.88 -19.82 2.43
CA SER A 112 -1.45 -19.88 2.11
C SER A 112 -1.17 -19.34 0.71
N THR A 113 -2.02 -19.69 -0.25
CA THR A 113 -1.89 -19.26 -1.64
C THR A 113 -2.13 -17.75 -1.76
N LEU A 114 -3.04 -17.19 -0.95
CA LEU A 114 -3.21 -15.74 -0.88
C LEU A 114 -1.96 -15.04 -0.33
N LEU A 115 -1.38 -15.56 0.75
CA LEU A 115 -0.14 -15.01 1.32
C LEU A 115 1.01 -15.10 0.32
N ARG A 116 1.15 -16.23 -0.39
CA ARG A 116 2.15 -16.37 -1.47
C ARG A 116 1.90 -15.35 -2.58
N ALA A 117 0.66 -15.18 -3.03
CA ALA A 117 0.31 -14.21 -4.08
C ALA A 117 0.67 -12.77 -3.67
N ASP A 118 0.37 -12.39 -2.43
CA ASP A 118 0.75 -11.09 -1.87
C ASP A 118 2.26 -10.90 -1.82
N ALA A 119 3.01 -11.94 -1.44
CA ALA A 119 4.46 -11.91 -1.44
C ALA A 119 5.01 -11.76 -2.87
N LEU A 120 4.56 -12.58 -3.82
CA LEU A 120 4.94 -12.54 -5.24
C LEU A 120 4.67 -11.16 -5.87
N ARG A 121 3.52 -10.54 -5.57
CA ARG A 121 3.20 -9.18 -6.04
C ARG A 121 4.23 -8.18 -5.54
N ASN A 122 4.56 -8.22 -4.25
CA ASN A 122 5.49 -7.27 -3.63
C ASN A 122 6.96 -7.53 -3.96
N THR A 123 7.31 -8.74 -4.39
CA THR A 123 8.67 -9.08 -4.87
C THR A 123 8.82 -8.94 -6.39
N GLY A 124 7.75 -8.60 -7.11
CA GLY A 124 7.77 -8.30 -8.55
C GLY A 124 7.54 -9.51 -9.46
N GLN A 125 7.14 -10.67 -8.94
CA GLN A 125 6.79 -11.86 -9.73
C GLN A 125 5.32 -11.79 -10.17
N LEU A 126 5.01 -10.81 -11.03
CA LEU A 126 3.64 -10.38 -11.31
C LEU A 126 2.78 -11.48 -11.96
N GLU A 127 3.32 -12.24 -12.90
CA GLU A 127 2.58 -13.30 -13.59
C GLU A 127 2.27 -14.48 -12.66
N ALA A 128 3.17 -14.78 -11.73
CA ALA A 128 2.94 -15.81 -10.71
C ALA A 128 1.88 -15.36 -9.70
N ALA A 129 1.98 -14.11 -9.22
CA ALA A 129 0.98 -13.51 -8.34
C ALA A 129 -0.42 -13.53 -8.98
N GLN A 130 -0.51 -13.17 -10.26
CA GLN A 130 -1.76 -13.19 -11.00
C GLN A 130 -2.39 -14.58 -11.04
N ARG A 131 -1.60 -15.62 -11.37
CA ARG A 131 -2.09 -17.01 -11.41
C ARG A 131 -2.60 -17.46 -10.04
N ASP A 132 -1.88 -17.14 -8.97
CA ASP A 132 -2.30 -17.49 -7.62
C ASP A 132 -3.60 -16.78 -7.23
N TYR A 133 -3.72 -15.47 -7.44
CA TYR A 133 -4.99 -14.78 -7.18
C TYR A 133 -6.14 -15.32 -8.02
N GLN A 134 -5.91 -15.64 -9.30
CA GLN A 134 -6.93 -16.21 -10.17
C GLN A 134 -7.42 -17.57 -9.65
N SER A 135 -6.53 -18.40 -9.10
CA SER A 135 -6.91 -19.68 -8.50
C SER A 135 -7.82 -19.55 -7.27
N LEU A 136 -7.83 -18.38 -6.63
CA LEU A 136 -8.59 -18.10 -5.41
C LEU A 136 -10.00 -17.55 -5.68
N LEU A 137 -10.37 -17.27 -6.94
CA LEU A 137 -11.64 -16.63 -7.29
C LEU A 137 -12.89 -17.49 -6.99
N GLU A 138 -12.69 -18.79 -6.80
CA GLU A 138 -13.75 -19.76 -6.45
C GLU A 138 -13.61 -20.29 -5.01
N THR A 139 -12.92 -19.54 -4.14
CA THR A 139 -12.65 -19.91 -2.75
C THR A 139 -13.22 -18.89 -1.75
N SER A 140 -13.13 -19.21 -0.46
CA SER A 140 -13.41 -18.26 0.64
C SER A 140 -12.58 -16.97 0.56
N SER A 141 -11.43 -17.01 -0.12
CA SER A 141 -10.52 -15.87 -0.26
C SER A 141 -10.82 -14.98 -1.48
N LYS A 142 -11.92 -15.22 -2.22
CA LYS A 142 -12.30 -14.47 -3.44
C LYS A 142 -12.20 -12.95 -3.28
N GLY A 143 -12.76 -12.37 -2.21
CA GLY A 143 -12.73 -10.92 -1.99
C GLY A 143 -11.31 -10.37 -1.81
N ARG A 144 -10.45 -11.08 -1.08
CA ARG A 144 -9.04 -10.69 -0.91
C ARG A 144 -8.24 -10.89 -2.19
N ALA A 145 -8.54 -11.95 -2.96
CA ALA A 145 -7.90 -12.21 -4.24
C ALA A 145 -8.26 -11.16 -5.30
N LEU A 146 -9.52 -10.75 -5.39
CA LEU A 146 -9.97 -9.64 -6.24
C LEU A 146 -9.28 -8.33 -5.86
N ARG A 147 -9.15 -8.04 -4.55
CA ARG A 147 -8.36 -6.90 -4.09
C ARG A 147 -6.90 -7.01 -4.52
N GLY A 148 -6.30 -8.19 -4.40
CA GLY A 148 -4.93 -8.48 -4.83
C GLY A 148 -4.70 -8.25 -6.33
N LEU A 149 -5.62 -8.73 -7.17
CA LEU A 149 -5.62 -8.46 -8.63
C LEU A 149 -5.76 -6.97 -8.93
N GLY A 150 -6.63 -6.27 -8.20
CA GLY A 150 -6.79 -4.83 -8.32
C GLY A 150 -5.49 -4.07 -8.04
N LEU A 151 -4.80 -4.41 -6.96
CA LEU A 151 -3.49 -3.85 -6.63
C LEU A 151 -2.41 -4.21 -7.66
N LEU A 152 -2.46 -5.43 -8.21
CA LEU A 152 -1.55 -5.87 -9.25
C LEU A 152 -1.73 -5.03 -10.53
N TYR A 153 -2.96 -4.87 -11.01
CA TYR A 153 -3.25 -4.04 -12.18
C TYR A 153 -2.89 -2.56 -11.94
N ALA A 154 -3.14 -2.03 -10.75
CA ALA A 154 -2.73 -0.67 -10.40
C ALA A 154 -1.20 -0.50 -10.47
N SER A 155 -0.42 -1.50 -10.03
CA SER A 155 1.05 -1.47 -10.13
C SER A 155 1.57 -1.50 -11.58
N GLN A 156 0.74 -1.97 -12.52
CA GLN A 156 1.04 -2.01 -13.96
C GLN A 156 0.52 -0.76 -14.69
N GLY A 157 -0.06 0.22 -13.98
CA GLY A 157 -0.67 1.41 -14.58
C GLY A 157 -2.04 1.16 -15.23
N GLN A 158 -2.60 -0.04 -15.06
CA GLN A 158 -3.90 -0.44 -15.61
C GLN A 158 -5.02 -0.06 -14.64
N TYR A 159 -5.26 1.25 -14.47
CA TYR A 159 -6.15 1.75 -13.42
C TYR A 159 -7.62 1.39 -13.62
N GLY A 160 -8.10 1.30 -14.85
CA GLY A 160 -9.48 0.89 -15.16
C GLY A 160 -9.76 -0.56 -14.71
N GLU A 161 -8.86 -1.48 -15.04
CA GLU A 161 -8.92 -2.88 -14.63
C GLU A 161 -8.75 -3.00 -13.11
N ALA A 162 -7.84 -2.22 -12.52
CA ALA A 162 -7.66 -2.16 -11.08
C ALA A 162 -8.97 -1.81 -10.35
N ILE A 163 -9.61 -0.71 -10.77
CA ILE A 163 -10.89 -0.26 -10.24
C ILE A 163 -11.94 -1.35 -10.40
N ALA A 164 -12.04 -2.00 -11.56
CA ALA A 164 -13.02 -3.05 -11.81
C ALA A 164 -12.88 -4.26 -10.86
N GLN A 165 -11.65 -4.69 -10.55
CA GLN A 165 -11.43 -5.79 -9.59
C GLN A 165 -11.70 -5.35 -8.15
N LEU A 166 -11.26 -4.14 -7.76
CA LEU A 166 -11.50 -3.60 -6.43
C LEU A 166 -12.98 -3.38 -6.16
N GLU A 167 -13.74 -2.96 -7.16
CA GLU A 167 -15.20 -2.80 -7.09
C GLU A 167 -15.92 -4.14 -6.88
N GLN A 168 -15.48 -5.20 -7.54
CA GLN A 168 -15.99 -6.55 -7.27
C GLN A 168 -15.62 -7.01 -5.86
N ALA A 169 -14.39 -6.72 -5.38
CA ALA A 169 -14.01 -7.01 -4.00
C ALA A 169 -14.90 -6.26 -3.00
N ARG A 170 -15.31 -5.02 -3.31
CA ARG A 170 -16.17 -4.18 -2.44
C ARG A 170 -17.55 -4.79 -2.26
N GLN A 171 -18.09 -5.45 -3.29
CA GLN A 171 -19.37 -6.15 -3.19
C GLN A 171 -19.33 -7.29 -2.16
N LEU A 172 -18.16 -7.89 -1.93
CA LEU A 172 -17.97 -8.97 -0.96
C LEU A 172 -17.65 -8.41 0.44
N ASN A 173 -16.85 -7.34 0.53
CA ASN A 173 -16.41 -6.74 1.79
C ASN A 173 -16.63 -5.21 1.77
N PRO A 174 -17.87 -4.72 1.98
CA PRO A 174 -18.20 -3.31 1.79
C PRO A 174 -17.64 -2.36 2.86
N ILE A 175 -17.25 -2.88 4.03
CA ILE A 175 -16.75 -2.09 5.17
C ILE A 175 -15.23 -2.20 5.37
N ASP A 176 -14.51 -2.81 4.41
CA ASP A 176 -13.04 -2.88 4.47
C ASP A 176 -12.44 -1.51 4.13
N ALA A 177 -11.96 -0.81 5.15
CA ALA A 177 -11.34 0.50 5.03
C ALA A 177 -10.11 0.50 4.11
N SER A 178 -9.33 -0.59 4.10
CA SER A 178 -8.13 -0.69 3.26
C SER A 178 -8.53 -0.82 1.80
N LEU A 179 -9.55 -1.62 1.50
CA LEU A 179 -10.11 -1.77 0.16
C LEU A 179 -10.73 -0.46 -0.36
N LEU A 180 -11.52 0.23 0.46
CA LEU A 180 -12.09 1.54 0.08
C LEU A 180 -10.99 2.58 -0.19
N SER A 181 -9.91 2.54 0.60
CA SER A 181 -8.74 3.39 0.36
C SER A 181 -7.99 3.02 -0.93
N ASP A 182 -7.88 1.73 -1.26
CA ASP A 182 -7.29 1.28 -2.52
C ASP A 182 -8.14 1.73 -3.73
N ILE A 183 -9.47 1.66 -3.63
CA ILE A 183 -10.39 2.20 -4.67
C ILE A 183 -10.18 3.69 -4.84
N ALA A 184 -10.16 4.46 -3.75
CA ALA A 184 -9.92 5.90 -3.81
C ALA A 184 -8.57 6.22 -4.48
N TYR A 185 -7.52 5.50 -4.10
CA TYR A 185 -6.19 5.68 -4.66
C TYR A 185 -6.14 5.34 -6.15
N ALA A 186 -6.74 4.23 -6.57
CA ALA A 186 -6.83 3.86 -7.98
C ALA A 186 -7.62 4.90 -8.80
N GLN A 187 -8.72 5.44 -8.27
CA GLN A 187 -9.48 6.51 -8.92
C GLN A 187 -8.67 7.81 -9.05
N MET A 188 -7.84 8.14 -8.05
CA MET A 188 -6.94 9.29 -8.13
C MET A 188 -5.86 9.09 -9.20
N LEU A 189 -5.27 7.90 -9.28
CA LEU A 189 -4.29 7.56 -10.32
C LEU A 189 -4.90 7.49 -11.73
N ASP A 190 -6.19 7.14 -11.84
CA ASP A 190 -6.98 7.25 -13.09
C ASP A 190 -7.35 8.71 -13.44
N GLY A 191 -7.01 9.68 -12.58
CA GLY A 191 -7.36 11.09 -12.72
C GLY A 191 -8.82 11.42 -12.40
N ASN A 192 -9.61 10.45 -11.96
CA ASN A 192 -11.04 10.61 -11.65
C ASN A 192 -11.25 11.03 -10.19
N LEU A 193 -10.79 12.25 -9.85
CA LEU A 193 -10.92 12.81 -8.50
C LEU A 193 -12.37 12.81 -7.97
N PRO A 194 -13.41 13.14 -8.77
CA PRO A 194 -14.79 13.09 -8.28
C PRO A 194 -15.20 11.70 -7.76
N ALA A 195 -14.79 10.62 -8.43
CA ALA A 195 -15.10 9.26 -8.02
C ALA A 195 -14.31 8.80 -6.79
N ALA A 196 -13.13 9.38 -6.54
CA ALA A 196 -12.30 9.05 -5.37
C ALA A 196 -12.90 9.55 -4.04
N ARG A 197 -13.76 10.58 -4.08
CA ARG A 197 -14.26 11.30 -2.89
C ARG A 197 -14.91 10.39 -1.85
N VAL A 198 -15.92 9.63 -2.25
CA VAL A 198 -16.73 8.84 -1.30
C VAL A 198 -15.90 7.71 -0.68
N PRO A 199 -15.18 6.87 -1.46
CA PRO A 199 -14.34 5.82 -0.88
C PRO A 199 -13.24 6.37 0.02
N ALA A 200 -12.62 7.51 -0.31
CA ALA A 200 -11.60 8.13 0.52
C ALA A 200 -12.12 8.53 1.90
N LEU A 201 -13.28 9.21 1.94
CA LEU A 201 -13.90 9.66 3.18
C LEU A 201 -14.40 8.49 4.03
N GLN A 202 -15.02 7.49 3.41
CA GLN A 202 -15.48 6.29 4.11
C GLN A 202 -14.31 5.52 4.74
N ALA A 203 -13.24 5.29 3.96
CA ALA A 203 -12.05 4.62 4.47
C ALA A 203 -11.47 5.34 5.69
N ALA A 204 -11.32 6.67 5.62
CA ALA A 204 -10.75 7.46 6.69
C ALA A 204 -11.61 7.47 7.97
N GLN A 205 -12.94 7.40 7.84
CA GLN A 205 -13.84 7.29 8.99
C GLN A 205 -13.84 5.88 9.60
N LEU A 206 -13.72 4.84 8.78
CA LEU A 206 -13.65 3.45 9.26
C LEU A 206 -12.30 3.13 9.92
N ALA A 207 -11.22 3.77 9.50
CA ALA A 207 -9.87 3.54 10.02
C ALA A 207 -9.12 4.85 10.34
N PRO A 208 -9.54 5.60 11.38
CA PRO A 208 -8.92 6.87 11.75
C PRO A 208 -7.45 6.73 12.20
N GLY A 209 -7.07 5.56 12.71
CA GLY A 209 -5.70 5.25 13.16
C GLY A 209 -4.80 4.61 12.11
N ASN A 210 -5.25 4.45 10.85
CA ASN A 210 -4.45 3.84 9.80
C ASN A 210 -3.70 4.91 8.99
N ALA A 211 -2.38 4.96 9.13
CA ALA A 211 -1.52 5.96 8.48
C ALA A 211 -1.71 6.01 6.95
N ARG A 212 -1.75 4.86 6.28
CA ARG A 212 -1.91 4.77 4.82
C ARG A 212 -3.25 5.34 4.37
N VAL A 213 -4.32 4.99 5.09
CA VAL A 213 -5.67 5.49 4.80
C VAL A 213 -5.75 7.01 4.99
N GLN A 214 -5.17 7.53 6.08
CA GLN A 214 -5.16 8.97 6.34
C GLN A 214 -4.30 9.75 5.33
N LEU A 215 -3.17 9.19 4.89
CA LEU A 215 -2.34 9.77 3.84
C LEU A 215 -3.07 9.80 2.49
N ASN A 216 -3.80 8.74 2.14
CA ASN A 216 -4.62 8.72 0.92
C ASN A 216 -5.75 9.76 0.97
N LEU A 217 -6.32 10.05 2.14
CA LEU A 217 -7.27 11.17 2.30
C LEU A 217 -6.58 12.53 2.10
N ALA A 218 -5.40 12.72 2.69
CA ALA A 218 -4.63 13.94 2.48
C ALA A 218 -4.25 14.13 1.00
N LEU A 219 -3.85 13.06 0.32
CA LEU A 219 -3.58 13.04 -1.12
C LEU A 219 -4.81 13.49 -1.92
N TYR A 220 -5.97 12.91 -1.63
CA TYR A 220 -7.24 13.28 -2.25
C TYR A 220 -7.54 14.77 -2.07
N TRP A 221 -7.43 15.30 -0.84
CA TRP A 221 -7.68 16.71 -0.58
C TRP A 221 -6.70 17.64 -1.30
N LEU A 222 -5.40 17.30 -1.33
CA LEU A 222 -4.41 18.07 -2.08
C LEU A 222 -4.73 18.08 -3.58
N ALA A 223 -5.00 16.91 -4.17
CA ALA A 223 -5.32 16.78 -5.58
C ALA A 223 -6.63 17.51 -5.96
N ASN A 224 -7.61 17.53 -5.04
CA ASN A 224 -8.90 18.19 -5.21
C ASN A 224 -8.88 19.69 -4.83
N GLY A 225 -7.70 20.29 -4.61
CA GLY A 225 -7.53 21.71 -4.30
C GLY A 225 -7.88 22.12 -2.87
N GLN A 226 -8.20 21.18 -1.98
CA GLN A 226 -8.53 21.40 -0.57
C GLN A 226 -7.26 21.44 0.29
N GLN A 227 -6.36 22.35 -0.05
CA GLN A 227 -5.01 22.41 0.54
C GLN A 227 -5.04 22.65 2.06
N ASP A 228 -5.93 23.51 2.56
CA ASP A 228 -6.01 23.84 3.99
C ASP A 228 -6.46 22.63 4.83
N ASP A 229 -7.42 21.84 4.34
CA ASP A 229 -7.89 20.62 5.00
C ASP A 229 -6.77 19.57 5.07
N ALA A 230 -6.07 19.39 3.96
CA ALA A 230 -4.93 18.48 3.89
C ALA A 230 -3.79 18.90 4.84
N GLN A 231 -3.43 20.18 4.85
CA GLN A 231 -2.37 20.68 5.73
C GLN A 231 -2.72 20.51 7.20
N ARG A 232 -3.95 20.83 7.61
CA ARG A 232 -4.42 20.59 8.99
C ARG A 232 -4.37 19.11 9.37
N LEU A 233 -4.78 18.22 8.45
CA LEU A 233 -4.69 16.78 8.68
C LEU A 233 -3.24 16.33 8.82
N LEU A 234 -2.37 16.64 7.86
CA LEU A 234 -0.96 16.23 7.89
C LEU A 234 -0.23 16.74 9.14
N GLN A 235 -0.50 17.97 9.56
CA GLN A 235 0.02 18.51 10.82
C GLN A 235 -0.42 17.66 12.01
N ARG A 236 -1.71 17.31 12.10
CA ARG A 236 -2.22 16.44 13.17
C ARG A 236 -1.59 15.06 13.15
N LEU A 237 -1.42 14.46 11.97
CA LEU A 237 -0.85 13.11 11.83
C LEU A 237 0.65 13.08 12.18
N SER A 238 1.36 14.18 11.96
CA SER A 238 2.80 14.32 12.25
C SER A 238 3.07 14.62 13.73
N GLN A 239 2.03 14.87 14.53
CA GLN A 239 2.14 15.12 15.96
C GLN A 239 1.82 13.84 16.74
N PRO A 240 2.60 13.48 17.76
CA PRO A 240 2.24 12.43 18.70
C PRO A 240 0.90 12.72 19.38
N GLN A 241 -0.04 11.78 19.32
CA GLN A 241 -1.36 11.94 19.95
C GLN A 241 -1.32 11.67 21.46
N ALA A 242 -0.28 10.98 21.93
CA ALA A 242 -0.06 10.69 23.34
C ALA A 242 1.43 10.85 23.68
N LYS A 243 1.71 11.15 24.95
CA LYS A 243 3.08 11.30 25.45
C LYS A 243 3.84 9.97 25.28
N GLY A 244 4.93 10.00 24.53
CA GLY A 244 5.77 8.82 24.26
C GLY A 244 5.31 7.95 23.09
N ALA A 245 4.20 8.27 22.43
CA ALA A 245 3.81 7.61 21.19
C ALA A 245 4.59 8.18 19.99
N ALA A 246 4.85 7.34 18.99
CA ALA A 246 5.30 7.83 17.69
C ALA A 246 4.15 8.59 16.99
N PRO A 247 4.46 9.60 16.16
CA PRO A 247 3.46 10.19 15.28
C PRO A 247 2.95 9.15 14.27
N LEU A 248 1.74 9.35 13.74
CA LEU A 248 1.15 8.40 12.81
C LEU A 248 1.84 8.42 11.44
N ILE A 249 2.39 9.58 11.06
CA ILE A 249 3.21 9.73 9.85
C ILE A 249 4.53 10.38 10.20
N ASP A 250 5.52 10.16 9.35
CA ASP A 250 6.86 10.71 9.47
C ASP A 250 7.25 11.54 8.23
N GLN A 251 8.51 12.00 8.22
CA GLN A 251 9.05 12.77 7.11
C GLN A 251 9.09 11.97 5.81
N GLN A 252 9.41 10.67 5.87
CA GLN A 252 9.46 9.80 4.69
C GLN A 252 8.06 9.64 4.07
N SER A 253 7.04 9.44 4.89
CA SER A 253 5.64 9.37 4.48
C SER A 253 5.21 10.64 3.75
N THR A 254 5.63 11.80 4.26
CA THR A 254 5.33 13.11 3.65
C THR A 254 6.05 13.30 2.31
N GLN A 255 7.27 12.79 2.16
CA GLN A 255 8.00 12.81 0.89
C GLN A 255 7.34 11.90 -0.15
N MET A 256 6.93 10.69 0.25
CA MET A 256 6.18 9.77 -0.61
C MET A 256 4.86 10.39 -1.07
N LEU A 257 4.13 11.05 -0.16
CA LEU A 257 2.89 11.75 -0.49
C LEU A 257 3.09 12.83 -1.56
N ARG A 258 4.19 13.59 -1.51
CA ARG A 258 4.50 14.61 -2.53
C ARG A 258 4.72 13.98 -3.90
N SER A 259 5.49 12.89 -3.96
CA SER A 259 5.70 12.14 -5.19
C SER A 259 4.39 11.59 -5.78
N GLN A 260 3.52 11.05 -4.92
CA GLN A 260 2.19 10.56 -5.33
C GLN A 260 1.28 11.71 -5.79
N LEU A 261 1.35 12.87 -5.15
CA LEU A 261 0.57 14.04 -5.54
C LEU A 261 0.92 14.50 -6.96
N ASP A 262 2.21 14.55 -7.30
CA ASP A 262 2.64 14.93 -8.65
C ASP A 262 2.05 13.98 -9.71
N GLN A 263 2.07 12.68 -9.44
CA GLN A 263 1.48 11.67 -10.34
C GLN A 263 -0.05 11.84 -10.49
N VAL A 264 -0.76 12.03 -9.38
CA VAL A 264 -2.22 12.20 -9.38
C VAL A 264 -2.63 13.50 -10.09
N LEU A 265 -1.89 14.60 -9.87
CA LEU A 265 -2.16 15.87 -10.54
C LEU A 265 -1.93 15.75 -12.05
N GLN A 266 -0.88 15.06 -12.48
CA GLN A 266 -0.65 14.79 -13.89
C GLN A 266 -1.81 13.97 -14.49
N ALA A 267 -2.21 12.87 -13.85
CA ALA A 267 -3.32 12.03 -14.33
C ALA A 267 -4.64 12.82 -14.42
N ALA A 268 -4.93 13.68 -13.43
CA ALA A 268 -6.12 14.53 -13.44
C ALA A 268 -6.09 15.56 -14.59
N GLN A 269 -4.92 16.15 -14.87
CA GLN A 269 -4.73 17.06 -16.00
C GLN A 269 -4.96 16.34 -17.32
N GLU A 270 -4.34 15.17 -17.53
CA GLU A 270 -4.49 14.36 -18.74
C GLU A 270 -5.95 13.97 -18.97
N ARG A 271 -6.65 13.50 -17.93
CA ARG A 271 -8.07 13.15 -18.02
C ARG A 271 -8.94 14.36 -18.35
N SER A 272 -8.66 15.53 -17.76
CA SER A 272 -9.41 16.77 -18.04
C SER A 272 -9.20 17.26 -19.48
N ALA A 273 -8.01 17.04 -20.04
CA ALA A 273 -7.68 17.38 -21.42
C ALA A 273 -8.31 16.42 -22.43
N ASN A 274 -8.58 15.16 -22.04
CA ASN A 274 -9.21 14.15 -22.89
C ASN A 274 -10.42 13.47 -22.21
N PRO A 275 -11.58 14.15 -22.11
CA PRO A 275 -12.76 13.58 -21.46
C PRO A 275 -13.31 12.32 -22.16
N ALA A 276 -13.04 12.16 -23.46
CA ALA A 276 -13.55 11.06 -24.28
C ALA A 276 -12.81 9.72 -24.07
N SER A 277 -11.59 9.73 -23.53
CA SER A 277 -10.84 8.51 -23.16
C SER A 277 -11.17 7.99 -21.77
N SER A 278 -12.01 8.71 -21.02
CA SER A 278 -12.56 8.20 -19.77
C SER A 278 -13.46 7.01 -20.09
N PRO A 279 -13.24 5.80 -19.52
CA PRO A 279 -14.26 4.78 -19.55
C PRO A 279 -15.47 5.40 -18.87
N GLN A 280 -16.47 5.77 -19.66
CA GLN A 280 -17.74 6.24 -19.14
C GLN A 280 -18.21 5.11 -18.24
N ALA A 281 -18.11 5.31 -16.92
CA ALA A 281 -19.03 4.68 -16.01
C ALA A 281 -20.37 4.98 -16.65
N LYS A 282 -21.02 3.95 -17.23
CA LYS A 282 -22.37 4.06 -17.77
C LYS A 282 -23.08 4.92 -16.74
N THR A 283 -23.41 6.14 -17.13
CA THR A 283 -24.17 7.02 -16.27
C THR A 283 -25.45 6.24 -16.10
N SER A 284 -25.55 5.51 -14.99
CA SER A 284 -26.82 5.17 -14.40
C SER A 284 -27.42 6.53 -14.19
N THR A 285 -28.20 6.96 -15.18
CA THR A 285 -29.22 7.97 -15.01
C THR A 285 -29.82 7.63 -13.66
N VAL A 286 -29.57 8.48 -12.67
CA VAL A 286 -30.34 8.44 -11.44
C VAL A 286 -31.75 8.71 -11.93
N VAL A 287 -32.50 7.63 -12.17
CA VAL A 287 -33.93 7.70 -12.26
C VAL A 287 -34.31 8.14 -10.86
N LEU A 288 -34.58 9.43 -10.72
CA LEU A 288 -35.24 9.97 -9.56
C LEU A 288 -36.51 9.14 -9.44
N PHE A 289 -36.53 8.21 -8.48
CA PHE A 289 -37.75 7.49 -8.14
C PHE A 289 -38.66 8.57 -7.56
N GLU A 290 -39.54 9.13 -8.39
CA GLU A 290 -40.68 9.89 -7.88
C GLU A 290 -41.42 8.94 -6.93
N VAL A 291 -41.36 9.25 -5.64
CA VAL A 291 -42.21 8.63 -4.64
C VAL A 291 -43.64 9.10 -4.95
N PRO A 292 -44.55 8.25 -5.44
CA PRO A 292 -45.92 8.67 -5.66
C PRO A 292 -46.58 8.78 -4.28
N GLY A 293 -46.87 10.01 -3.84
CA GLY A 293 -47.65 10.24 -2.61
C GLY A 293 -47.16 11.33 -1.66
N ALA A 294 -46.07 12.03 -1.95
CA ALA A 294 -45.72 13.23 -1.19
C ALA A 294 -46.59 14.42 -1.64
N GLN A 295 -47.80 14.53 -1.07
CA GLN A 295 -48.57 15.77 -1.17
C GLN A 295 -47.76 16.90 -0.53
N ALA A 296 -47.51 17.94 -1.32
CA ALA A 296 -46.89 19.17 -0.89
C ALA A 296 -47.70 19.78 0.26
N ILE A 297 -47.12 19.82 1.45
CA ILE A 297 -47.61 20.68 2.52
C ILE A 297 -47.20 22.10 2.12
N ALA A 298 -48.18 22.89 1.67
CA ALA A 298 -48.00 24.30 1.41
C ALA A 298 -47.68 25.03 2.73
N PRO A 299 -46.81 26.06 2.73
CA PRO A 299 -46.63 26.90 3.91
C PRO A 299 -47.89 27.76 4.10
N GLU A 300 -48.53 27.64 5.27
CA GLU A 300 -49.59 28.57 5.67
C GLU A 300 -49.03 29.99 5.84
N PRO A 301 -49.79 31.03 5.45
CA PRO A 301 -49.40 32.40 5.66
C PRO A 301 -49.67 32.83 7.12
N ASP A 302 -48.71 33.56 7.69
CA ASP A 302 -48.88 34.36 8.91
C ASP A 302 -50.04 35.36 8.70
N ASP A 303 -51.10 35.23 9.49
CA ASP A 303 -52.08 36.29 9.70
C ASP A 303 -52.33 36.54 11.19
N ALA A 304 -52.21 37.82 11.52
CA ALA A 304 -52.24 38.40 12.84
C ALA A 304 -53.66 38.43 13.45
N VAL A 305 -53.68 38.26 14.79
CA VAL A 305 -54.58 38.90 15.76
C VAL A 305 -56.10 38.69 15.58
N THR A 306 -56.72 37.96 16.53
CA THR A 306 -57.88 38.46 17.30
C THR A 306 -58.14 37.66 18.58
N THR A 307 -57.95 38.37 19.70
CA THR A 307 -58.64 38.32 21.01
C THR A 307 -59.77 37.30 21.22
N ASN A 308 -59.73 36.44 22.26
CA ASN A 308 -60.22 36.70 23.63
C ASN A 308 -60.35 35.40 24.47
N PRO A 309 -60.47 35.49 25.81
CA PRO A 309 -59.86 34.54 26.75
C PRO A 309 -60.85 33.53 27.33
N VAL A 310 -60.33 32.40 27.83
CA VAL A 310 -61.01 31.62 28.88
C VAL A 310 -60.04 31.44 30.05
N THR A 311 -60.55 31.89 31.18
CA THR A 311 -60.05 31.95 32.54
C THR A 311 -59.61 30.61 33.14
N ALA A 312 -58.48 30.68 33.86
CA ALA A 312 -58.20 30.19 35.21
C ALA A 312 -58.61 28.76 35.62
N ALA A 313 -57.60 27.95 35.97
CA ALA A 313 -57.45 27.41 37.33
C ALA A 313 -56.04 26.81 37.51
N ALA A 314 -55.28 27.38 38.43
CA ALA A 314 -54.09 26.77 39.01
C ALA A 314 -54.50 25.80 40.12
N GLN A 315 -53.75 24.72 40.32
CA GLN A 315 -53.09 24.35 41.59
C GLN A 315 -52.48 22.92 41.54
N PRO A 316 -51.52 22.62 42.44
CA PRO A 316 -50.31 21.84 42.15
C PRO A 316 -50.28 20.48 42.87
N ASN A 317 -49.12 19.81 42.78
CA ASN A 317 -48.50 18.83 43.71
C ASN A 317 -47.95 17.64 42.89
N THR A 318 -46.84 16.95 43.19
CA THR A 318 -45.78 16.93 44.22
C THR A 318 -44.85 15.84 43.70
N PHE A 319 -43.53 16.05 43.67
CA PHE A 319 -42.57 14.95 43.46
C PHE A 319 -42.10 14.44 44.82
N GLU A 320 -42.34 13.16 45.10
CA GLU A 320 -41.64 12.35 46.11
C GLU A 320 -41.20 11.02 45.48
N ASN A 321 -39.89 10.88 45.28
CA ASN A 321 -38.99 9.79 45.69
C ASN A 321 -37.72 9.76 44.83
#